data_AF-A0A0C2BKB8-F1
#
_entry.id   AF-A0A0C2BKB8-F1
#
_cell.length_a   1.000
_cell.length_b   1.000
_cell.length_c   1.000
_cell.angle_alpha   90.00
_cell.angle_beta   90.00
_cell.angle_gamma   90.00
#
_symmetry.space_group_name_H-M   'P 1'
#
loop_
_entity.id
_entity.type
_entity.pdbx_description
1 polymer ?
#
loop_
_entity_poly.entity_id
_entity_poly.type
_entity_poly.pdbx_seq_one_letter_code
_entity_poly.pdbx_strand_id
1 'polypeptide(L)'
;INLEVPKIVLPNITKSFRAGFGTGKVSVHGLNITEFKSPKGTHHWDKNLTFCRFNFLPTNNGVSWSSEQGTIKLTGRWAAEYRLLAP
;
A
#
# COMPACT_ATOMS: atom_id res chain seq x y z
N ILE A 1 -14.47 4.02 -0.85
CA ILE A 1 -13.09 3.72 -0.39
C ILE A 1 -12.77 2.24 -0.56
N ASN A 2 -13.50 1.32 0.07
CA ASN A 2 -13.23 -0.13 -0.07
C ASN A 2 -13.22 -0.66 -1.51
N LEU A 3 -14.08 -0.10 -2.38
CA LEU A 3 -14.16 -0.46 -3.80
C LEU A 3 -13.18 0.33 -4.70
N GLU A 4 -12.60 1.42 -4.19
CA GLU A 4 -11.73 2.30 -4.97
C GLU A 4 -10.24 1.99 -4.73
N VAL A 5 -9.88 1.59 -3.51
CA VAL A 5 -8.48 1.23 -3.17
C VAL A 5 -7.94 0.09 -4.04
N PRO A 6 -8.69 -1.01 -4.32
CA PRO A 6 -8.22 -2.06 -5.21
C PRO A 6 -7.99 -1.63 -6.67
N LYS A 7 -8.56 -0.50 -7.11
CA LYS A 7 -8.37 0.04 -8.47
C LYS A 7 -7.10 0.87 -8.61
N ILE A 8 -6.38 1.15 -7.51
CA ILE A 8 -5.15 1.92 -7.55
C ILE A 8 -4.09 1.15 -8.32
N VAL A 9 -3.58 1.77 -9.38
CA VAL A 9 -2.46 1.23 -10.16
C VAL A 9 -1.16 1.55 -9.43
N LEU A 10 -0.44 0.51 -9.03
CA LEU A 10 0.86 0.66 -8.37
C LEU A 10 2.00 0.68 -9.41
N PRO A 11 2.99 1.58 -9.25
CA PRO A 11 4.10 1.66 -10.18
C PRO A 11 5.03 0.45 -10.04
N ASN A 12 5.77 0.16 -11.10
CA ASN A 12 6.89 -0.76 -11.03
C ASN A 12 8.01 -0.15 -10.18
N ILE A 13 8.64 -0.96 -9.34
CA ILE A 13 9.71 -0.51 -8.44
C ILE A 13 10.97 -1.26 -8.79
N THR A 14 12.05 -0.53 -9.04
CA THR A 14 13.35 -1.11 -9.34
C THR A 14 14.40 -0.50 -8.41
N LYS A 15 15.24 -1.35 -7.82
CA LYS A 15 16.30 -0.92 -6.92
C LYS A 15 17.60 -1.66 -7.21
N SER A 16 18.67 -0.91 -7.39
CA SER A 16 20.01 -1.47 -7.45
C SER A 16 20.52 -1.75 -6.04
N PHE A 17 21.26 -2.83 -5.87
CA PHE A 17 21.90 -3.20 -4.62
C PHE A 17 23.34 -3.67 -4.86
N ARG A 18 24.16 -3.60 -3.82
CA ARG A 18 25.49 -4.20 -3.80
C ARG A 18 25.48 -5.30 -2.75
N ALA A 19 25.94 -6.50 -3.13
CA ALA A 19 26.03 -7.64 -2.24
C ALA A 19 27.32 -8.39 -2.56
N GLY A 20 28.15 -8.69 -1.55
CA GLY A 20 29.43 -9.37 -1.74
C GLY A 20 30.31 -8.72 -2.82
N PHE A 21 30.88 -9.56 -3.69
CA PHE A 21 31.71 -9.16 -4.83
C PHE A 21 30.89 -8.85 -6.08
N GLY A 22 29.67 -8.35 -5.95
CA GLY A 22 28.81 -8.07 -7.10
C GLY A 22 27.84 -6.92 -6.89
N THR A 23 27.17 -6.59 -7.97
CA THR A 23 26.05 -5.64 -7.99
C THR A 23 24.85 -6.32 -8.60
N GLY A 24 23.68 -6.00 -8.09
CA GLY A 24 22.44 -6.54 -8.60
C GLY A 24 21.38 -5.48 -8.74
N LYS A 25 20.31 -5.87 -9.41
CA LYS A 25 19.12 -5.07 -9.63
C LYS A 25 17.92 -5.95 -9.33
N VAL A 26 17.09 -5.51 -8.40
CA VAL A 26 15.79 -6.13 -8.15
C VAL A 26 14.70 -5.25 -8.75
N SER A 27 13.76 -5.85 -9.45
CA SER A 27 12.60 -5.16 -9.99
C SER A 27 11.33 -5.90 -9.60
N VAL A 28 10.33 -5.15 -9.17
CA VAL A 28 9.01 -5.63 -8.78
C VAL A 28 8.00 -5.03 -9.76
N HIS A 29 7.19 -5.89 -10.36
CA HIS A 29 6.27 -5.54 -11.44
C HIS A 29 4.90 -6.17 -11.22
N GLY A 30 3.88 -5.58 -11.86
CA GLY A 30 2.52 -6.08 -11.81
C GLY A 30 1.97 -6.09 -10.38
N LEU A 31 2.32 -5.06 -9.61
CA LEU A 31 1.81 -4.90 -8.25
C LEU A 31 0.29 -4.67 -8.31
N ASN A 32 -0.45 -5.49 -7.58
CA ASN A 32 -1.89 -5.42 -7.50
C ASN A 32 -2.37 -5.53 -6.05
N ILE A 33 -3.36 -4.72 -5.70
CA ILE A 33 -4.05 -4.76 -4.41
C ILE A 33 -5.14 -5.81 -4.50
N THR A 34 -4.93 -6.97 -3.87
CA THR A 34 -5.91 -8.07 -3.91
C THR A 34 -6.96 -7.95 -2.82
N GLU A 35 -6.61 -7.28 -1.73
CA GLU A 35 -7.49 -7.11 -0.58
C GLU A 35 -7.17 -5.79 0.11
N PHE A 36 -8.22 -5.06 0.44
CA PHE A 36 -8.12 -3.90 1.32
C PHE A 36 -9.10 -4.08 2.46
N LYS A 37 -8.59 -4.02 3.69
CA LYS A 37 -9.39 -3.98 4.90
C LYS A 37 -9.35 -2.57 5.44
N SER A 38 -10.46 -1.85 5.31
CA SER A 38 -10.64 -0.57 5.99
C SER A 38 -10.38 -0.77 7.48
N PRO A 39 -9.67 0.17 8.13
CA PRO A 39 -9.56 0.14 9.57
C PRO A 39 -10.95 0.16 10.21
N LYS A 40 -11.11 -0.61 11.28
CA LYS A 40 -12.31 -0.57 12.11
C LYS A 40 -12.22 0.68 12.98
N GLY A 41 -12.86 1.76 12.57
CA GLY A 41 -13.15 2.86 13.48
C GLY A 41 -14.19 2.40 14.49
N THR A 42 -13.79 2.07 15.72
CA THR A 42 -14.76 1.91 16.82
C THR A 42 -15.41 3.27 17.06
N HIS A 43 -16.62 3.45 16.54
CA HIS A 43 -17.61 4.36 17.11
C HIS A 43 -18.43 3.53 18.11
N HIS A 44 -18.55 4.02 19.34
CA HIS A 44 -19.16 3.32 20.49
C HIS A 44 -20.65 2.94 20.29
N TRP A 45 -21.29 3.36 19.18
CA TRP A 45 -22.74 3.27 19.00
C TRP A 45 -23.22 2.23 18.00
N ASP A 46 -22.35 1.58 17.21
CA ASP A 46 -22.77 0.48 16.34
C ASP A 46 -21.66 -0.57 16.18
N LYS A 47 -21.92 -1.78 16.66
CA LYS A 47 -20.96 -2.89 16.66
C LYS A 47 -20.80 -3.55 15.28
N ASN A 48 -21.59 -3.16 14.28
CA ASN A 48 -21.61 -3.80 12.96
C ASN A 48 -21.18 -2.90 11.79
N LEU A 49 -20.92 -1.61 11.99
CA LEU A 49 -20.51 -0.70 10.92
C LEU A 49 -18.99 -0.46 10.90
N THR A 50 -18.29 -1.07 9.92
CA THR A 50 -16.89 -0.76 9.62
C THR A 50 -16.83 0.48 8.73
N PHE A 51 -16.75 1.67 9.34
CA PHE A 51 -16.55 2.93 8.61
C PHE A 51 -15.20 3.57 8.94
N CYS A 52 -14.55 4.13 7.93
CA CYS A 52 -13.47 5.11 8.11
C CYS A 52 -13.99 6.26 8.99
N ARG A 53 -13.21 6.74 9.97
CA ARG A 53 -13.63 7.86 10.82
C ARG A 53 -13.75 9.13 9.95
N PHE A 54 -14.97 9.58 9.72
CA PHE A 54 -15.23 10.88 9.11
C PHE A 54 -15.40 11.90 10.24
N ASN A 55 -14.40 12.75 10.44
CA ASN A 55 -14.57 13.91 11.29
C ASN A 55 -15.17 15.03 10.44
N PHE A 56 -16.48 15.25 10.58
CA PHE A 56 -17.10 16.47 10.08
C PHE A 56 -16.63 17.63 10.95
N LEU A 57 -15.53 18.26 10.54
CA LEU A 57 -15.10 19.54 11.07
C LEU A 57 -15.74 20.61 10.17
N PRO A 58 -16.81 21.31 10.61
CA PRO A 58 -17.38 22.42 9.87
C PRO A 58 -16.41 23.59 9.96
N THR A 59 -15.34 23.53 9.18
CA THR A 59 -14.46 24.65 8.88
C THR A 59 -14.61 24.93 7.40
N ASN A 60 -14.46 26.18 6.98
CA ASN A 60 -14.72 26.67 5.62
C ASN A 60 -13.89 25.99 4.48
N ASN A 61 -13.15 24.91 4.78
CA ASN A 61 -12.22 24.23 3.88
C ASN A 61 -12.61 22.76 3.54
N GLY A 62 -13.83 22.33 3.87
CA GLY A 62 -14.41 21.08 3.38
C GLY A 62 -14.32 19.88 4.34
N VAL A 63 -14.56 18.68 3.81
CA VAL A 63 -14.63 17.43 4.57
C VAL A 63 -13.25 16.79 4.67
N SER A 64 -12.71 16.69 5.89
CA SER A 64 -11.45 15.98 6.16
C SER A 64 -11.72 14.56 6.66
N TRP A 65 -10.99 13.58 6.13
CA TRP A 65 -11.05 12.19 6.58
C TRP A 65 -9.64 11.70 6.93
N SER A 66 -9.52 10.94 8.02
CA SER A 66 -8.27 10.25 8.39
C SER A 66 -8.58 8.83 8.84
N SER A 67 -7.69 7.90 8.53
CA SER A 67 -7.82 6.50 8.92
C SER A 67 -6.47 6.01 9.41
N GLU A 68 -6.45 5.46 10.63
CA GLU A 68 -5.27 4.81 11.21
C GLU A 68 -5.50 3.30 11.22
N GLN A 69 -4.45 2.50 11.01
CA GLN A 69 -4.48 1.03 11.10
C GLN A 69 -5.18 0.27 9.95
N GLY A 70 -5.28 0.86 8.76
CA GLY A 70 -5.70 0.12 7.56
C GLY A 70 -4.70 -0.96 7.18
N THR A 71 -5.17 -2.07 6.60
CA THR A 71 -4.29 -3.13 6.07
C THR A 71 -4.56 -3.35 4.59
N ILE A 72 -3.48 -3.38 3.79
CA ILE A 72 -3.51 -3.65 2.36
C ILE A 72 -2.74 -4.94 2.11
N LYS A 73 -3.32 -5.87 1.34
CA LYS A 73 -2.61 -7.04 0.82
C LYS A 73 -2.19 -6.78 -0.62
N LEU A 74 -0.88 -6.87 -0.86
CA LEU A 74 -0.26 -6.66 -2.16
C LEU A 74 0.25 -7.98 -2.73
N THR A 75 0.07 -8.17 -4.03
CA THR A 75 0.70 -9.25 -4.80
C THR A 75 1.45 -8.66 -5.98
N GLY A 76 2.46 -9.36 -6.47
CA GLY A 76 3.23 -8.93 -7.63
C GLY A 76 4.27 -9.96 -8.01
N ARG A 77 4.95 -9.71 -9.13
CA ARG A 77 6.08 -10.50 -9.61
C ARG A 77 7.36 -9.76 -9.32
N TRP A 78 8.43 -10.48 -9.05
CA TRP A 78 9.75 -9.90 -8.88
C TRP A 78 10.76 -10.64 -9.74
N ALA A 79 11.77 -9.90 -10.18
CA ALA A 79 12.92 -10.41 -10.89
C ALA A 79 14.17 -9.79 -10.27
N ALA A 80 15.22 -10.59 -10.11
CA ALA A 80 16.51 -10.12 -9.65
C ALA A 80 17.59 -10.55 -10.63
N GLU A 81 18.45 -9.60 -10.96
CA GLU A 81 19.66 -9.83 -11.74
C GLU A 81 20.85 -9.55 -10.84
N TYR A 82 21.87 -10.41 -10.89
CA TYR A 82 23.09 -10.23 -10.14
C TYR A 82 24.29 -10.43 -11.06
N ARG A 83 25.19 -9.45 -11.03
CA ARG A 83 26.43 -9.43 -11.77
C ARG A 83 27.60 -9.47 -10.78
N LEU A 84 28.39 -10.53 -10.87
CA LEU A 84 29.67 -10.64 -10.19
C LEU A 84 30.65 -9.62 -10.81
N LEU A 85 31.40 -8.92 -9.94
CA LEU A 85 32.44 -7.95 -10.27
C LEU A 85 33.85 -8.57 -10.24
N ALA A 86 33.96 -9.88 -10.03
CA ALA A 86 35.22 -10.63 -10.04
C ALA A 86 35.29 -11.54 -11.29
N PRO A 87 36.49 -11.81 -11.84
CA PRO A 87 36.68 -12.54 -13.09
C PRO A 87 36.24 -14.00 -13.04
#